data_AF-A0A1K1YMT9-F1
#
_entry.id   AF-A0A1K1YMT9-F1
#
_cell.length_a   1.000
_cell.length_b   1.000
_cell.length_c   1.000
_cell.angle_alpha   90.00
_cell.angle_beta   90.00
_cell.angle_gamma   90.00
#
_symmetry.space_group_name_H-M   'P 1'
#
loop_
_entity.id
_entity.type
_entity.pdbx_description
1 polymer ?
#
loop_
_entity_poly.entity_id
_entity_poly.type
_entity_poly.pdbx_seq_one_letter_code
_entity_poly.pdbx_strand_id
1 'polypeptide(L)'
;MRAQPRPHPGSHPRVRRPSLRTWPSRVALVVILLILLMTTLMLARFGREDFVHALTFPGRVTGAVLLAVAFTTLLGAAAVLDHWVRHRFPYSGLVALIGTFAAFLTNAMLLVETWKDGDSSAYPALFGALAAGSAWASFAVWRTSVVVPAPKRLAVAVIVPSVVAVANFGYQNLYQPYQRETRPVITLSMGKAVLSKDRKAFAVPVDLTLQNHGDVGFYVLQTEVHAMGQRVPLSPKDRLRQQWRADAEQWTGSSEVNPLSRREIHQPGELVEAQPWMPYGQWIESSDTFTTRVVVQLPIDTPYDQVAFYATASLARKDRLVLQPPLQFVAKSWGQGNVPGWVKQQQESGRDSLIYRARVHENNAIDEYTRDARFVTVYWMFGTDGAKVATSIARKGEEDRVPTPAEQRELVNRYGLVDLVTGPYVRTLWDIKSQR
;
A
#
# COMPACT_ATOMS: atom_id res chain seq x y z
N MET A 1 24.29 55.38 -62.35
CA MET A 1 23.40 54.34 -61.77
C MET A 1 24.13 53.00 -61.80
N ARG A 2 24.57 52.48 -60.64
CA ARG A 2 25.24 51.17 -60.52
C ARG A 2 24.17 50.09 -60.32
N ALA A 3 24.18 49.08 -61.20
CA ALA A 3 23.26 47.95 -61.16
C ALA A 3 23.52 47.08 -59.92
N GLN A 4 22.45 46.71 -59.21
CA GLN A 4 22.50 45.77 -58.09
C GLN A 4 22.89 44.36 -58.58
N PRO A 5 23.78 43.65 -57.86
CA PRO A 5 24.12 42.26 -58.18
C PRO A 5 22.92 41.34 -57.90
N ARG A 6 22.61 40.47 -58.86
CA ARG A 6 21.57 39.44 -58.72
C ARG A 6 21.95 38.46 -57.60
N PRO A 7 21.00 38.06 -56.73
CA PRO A 7 21.25 37.04 -55.72
C PRO A 7 21.55 35.69 -56.39
N HIS A 8 22.64 35.05 -56.00
CA HIS A 8 22.95 33.68 -56.40
C HIS A 8 21.85 32.73 -55.90
N PRO A 9 21.33 31.82 -56.75
CA PRO A 9 20.43 30.77 -56.30
C PRO A 9 21.18 29.89 -55.30
N GLY A 10 20.83 30.06 -54.02
CA GLY A 10 21.43 29.36 -52.91
C GLY A 10 21.36 27.85 -53.13
N SER A 11 22.50 27.20 -52.93
CA SER A 11 22.64 25.75 -52.83
C SER A 11 21.70 25.22 -51.76
N HIS A 12 20.50 24.79 -52.16
CA HIS A 12 19.62 24.07 -51.25
C HIS A 12 20.38 22.84 -50.73
N PRO A 13 20.49 22.67 -49.40
CA PRO A 13 21.19 21.52 -48.83
C PRO A 13 20.55 20.25 -49.38
N ARG A 14 21.32 19.49 -50.18
CA ARG A 14 20.89 18.20 -50.72
C ARG A 14 20.57 17.28 -49.54
N VAL A 15 19.28 17.02 -49.37
CA VAL A 15 18.74 16.08 -48.39
C VAL A 15 19.38 14.71 -48.62
N ARG A 16 20.22 14.27 -47.68
CA ARG A 16 20.77 12.90 -47.66
C ARG A 16 19.62 11.96 -47.31
N ARG A 17 18.95 11.42 -48.34
CA ARG A 17 17.92 10.40 -48.18
C ARG A 17 18.57 9.12 -47.61
N PRO A 18 18.01 8.50 -46.56
CA PRO A 18 18.50 7.22 -46.08
C PRO A 18 18.29 6.18 -47.18
N SER A 19 19.37 5.66 -47.77
CA SER A 19 19.26 4.56 -48.72
C SER A 19 19.30 3.23 -47.97
N LEU A 20 18.25 2.41 -48.10
CA LEU A 20 18.19 1.03 -47.58
C LEU A 20 19.23 0.08 -48.22
N ARG A 21 20.11 0.61 -49.09
CA ARG A 21 21.20 -0.13 -49.74
C ARG A 21 22.32 -0.48 -48.78
N THR A 22 22.47 0.23 -47.67
CA THR A 22 23.53 -0.04 -46.69
C THR A 22 23.01 -0.94 -45.58
N TRP A 23 23.74 -2.04 -45.29
CA TRP A 23 23.45 -2.98 -44.20
C TRP A 23 23.18 -2.29 -42.84
N PRO A 24 23.93 -1.25 -42.44
CA PRO A 24 23.66 -0.50 -41.21
C PRO A 24 22.26 0.12 -41.13
N SER A 25 21.70 0.58 -42.26
CA SER A 25 20.37 1.19 -42.28
C SER A 25 19.24 0.18 -42.04
N ARG A 26 19.44 -1.07 -42.47
CA ARG A 26 18.49 -2.18 -42.23
C ARG A 26 18.51 -2.62 -40.78
N VAL A 27 19.71 -2.77 -40.22
CA VAL A 27 19.87 -3.10 -38.79
C VAL A 27 19.22 -2.01 -37.93
N ALA A 28 19.46 -0.74 -38.24
CA ALA A 28 18.87 0.36 -37.49
C ALA A 28 17.34 0.35 -37.52
N LEU A 29 16.74 0.12 -38.69
CA LEU A 29 15.29 -0.01 -38.84
C LEU A 29 14.74 -1.14 -37.95
N VAL A 30 15.34 -2.34 -38.01
CA VAL A 30 14.90 -3.49 -37.23
C VAL A 30 15.00 -3.22 -35.73
N VAL A 31 16.09 -2.61 -35.27
CA VAL A 31 16.30 -2.27 -33.86
C VAL A 31 15.27 -1.24 -33.38
N ILE A 32 15.01 -0.18 -34.16
CA ILE A 32 13.99 0.83 -33.80
C ILE A 32 12.61 0.19 -33.70
N LEU A 33 12.23 -0.64 -34.68
CA LEU A 33 10.95 -1.34 -34.67
C LEU A 33 10.82 -2.27 -33.47
N LEU A 34 11.86 -3.03 -33.15
CA LEU A 34 11.87 -3.92 -31.99
C LEU A 34 11.64 -3.15 -30.69
N ILE A 35 12.36 -2.04 -30.49
CA ILE A 35 12.23 -1.20 -29.29
C ILE A 35 10.80 -0.66 -29.18
N LEU A 36 10.26 -0.06 -30.24
CA LEU A 36 8.93 0.52 -30.23
C LEU A 36 7.83 -0.52 -30.01
N LEU A 37 7.96 -1.70 -30.62
CA LEU A 37 6.98 -2.79 -30.44
C LEU A 37 7.05 -3.38 -29.03
N MET A 38 8.24 -3.56 -28.47
CA MET A 38 8.42 -4.02 -27.07
C MET A 38 7.85 -2.99 -26.09
N THR A 39 8.16 -1.71 -26.25
CA THR A 39 7.55 -0.64 -25.44
C THR A 39 6.04 -0.63 -25.60
N THR A 40 5.52 -0.70 -26.82
CA THR A 40 4.06 -0.77 -27.06
C THR A 40 3.41 -1.93 -26.31
N LEU A 41 3.99 -3.14 -26.39
CA LEU A 41 3.43 -4.33 -25.74
C LEU A 41 3.41 -4.20 -24.22
N MET A 42 4.49 -3.71 -23.61
CA MET A 42 4.56 -3.50 -22.16
C MET A 42 3.58 -2.44 -21.67
N LEU A 43 3.57 -1.27 -22.33
CA LEU A 43 2.67 -0.18 -21.96
C LEU A 43 1.21 -0.55 -22.18
N ALA A 44 0.90 -1.29 -23.25
CA ALA A 44 -0.45 -1.80 -23.49
C ALA A 44 -0.88 -2.80 -22.41
N ARG A 45 0.03 -3.68 -21.96
CA ARG A 45 -0.25 -4.64 -20.90
C ARG A 45 -0.55 -3.94 -19.57
N PHE A 46 0.37 -3.10 -19.09
CA PHE A 46 0.19 -2.37 -17.83
C PHE A 46 -1.01 -1.42 -17.92
N GLY A 47 -1.11 -0.67 -19.00
CA GLY A 47 -2.21 0.27 -19.23
C GLY A 47 -3.57 -0.40 -19.24
N ARG A 48 -3.70 -1.59 -19.84
CA ARG A 48 -4.95 -2.35 -19.82
C ARG A 48 -5.31 -2.80 -18.41
N GLU A 49 -4.35 -3.34 -17.66
CA GLU A 49 -4.59 -3.82 -16.31
C GLU A 49 -4.96 -2.68 -15.36
N ASP A 50 -4.25 -1.55 -15.40
CA ASP A 50 -4.60 -0.37 -14.60
C ASP A 50 -5.93 0.26 -15.02
N PHE A 51 -6.21 0.35 -16.32
CA PHE A 51 -7.45 0.94 -16.81
C PHE A 51 -8.68 0.15 -16.34
N VAL A 52 -8.60 -1.19 -16.33
CA VAL A 52 -9.72 -2.07 -15.98
C VAL A 52 -9.78 -2.35 -14.48
N HIS A 53 -8.63 -2.57 -13.84
CA HIS A 53 -8.55 -3.14 -12.49
C HIS A 53 -7.96 -2.20 -11.43
N ALA A 54 -7.49 -1.00 -11.78
CA ALA A 54 -6.99 -0.10 -10.75
C ALA A 54 -8.10 0.29 -9.75
N LEU A 55 -7.70 0.33 -8.48
CA LEU A 55 -8.57 0.56 -7.33
C LEU A 55 -9.05 2.01 -7.25
N THR A 56 -8.29 2.93 -7.84
CA THR A 56 -8.53 4.37 -7.74
C THR A 56 -8.73 4.99 -9.12
N PHE A 57 -9.50 6.09 -9.15
CA PHE A 57 -9.67 6.88 -10.37
C PHE A 57 -8.32 7.35 -10.96
N PRO A 58 -7.37 7.89 -10.16
CA PRO A 58 -6.03 8.21 -10.66
C PRO A 58 -5.33 7.02 -11.31
N GLY A 59 -5.39 5.82 -10.71
CA GLY A 59 -4.79 4.62 -11.29
C GLY A 59 -5.39 4.28 -12.66
N ARG A 60 -6.71 4.40 -12.84
CA ARG A 60 -7.36 4.19 -14.14
C ARG A 60 -6.96 5.24 -15.17
N VAL A 61 -6.78 6.50 -14.76
CA VAL A 61 -6.29 7.56 -15.64
C VAL A 61 -4.85 7.28 -16.07
N THR A 62 -3.98 6.86 -15.15
CA THR A 62 -2.63 6.39 -15.49
C THR A 62 -2.69 5.25 -16.50
N GLY A 63 -3.56 4.26 -16.30
CA GLY A 63 -3.78 3.18 -17.26
C GLY A 63 -4.20 3.68 -18.65
N ALA A 64 -5.15 4.63 -18.72
CA ALA A 64 -5.57 5.25 -19.97
C ALA A 64 -4.42 6.02 -20.66
N VAL A 65 -3.60 6.73 -19.91
CA VAL A 65 -2.41 7.43 -20.43
C VAL A 65 -1.40 6.42 -21.00
N LEU A 66 -1.12 5.32 -20.29
CA LEU A 66 -0.23 4.26 -20.78
C LEU A 66 -0.75 3.64 -22.09
N LEU A 67 -2.07 3.41 -22.20
CA LEU A 67 -2.71 2.94 -23.44
C LEU A 67 -2.60 3.95 -24.58
N ALA A 68 -2.80 5.25 -24.31
CA ALA A 68 -2.66 6.31 -25.30
C ALA A 68 -1.21 6.43 -25.80
N VAL A 69 -0.23 6.30 -24.90
CA VAL A 69 1.19 6.26 -25.25
C VAL A 69 1.49 5.01 -26.07
N ALA A 70 1.00 3.82 -25.66
CA ALA A 70 1.18 2.57 -26.40
C ALA A 70 0.65 2.69 -27.84
N PHE A 71 -0.52 3.30 -28.01
CA PHE A 71 -1.07 3.58 -29.34
C PHE A 71 -0.19 4.54 -30.14
N THR A 72 0.31 5.60 -29.50
CA THR A 72 1.24 6.57 -30.12
C THR A 72 2.56 5.91 -30.55
N THR A 73 3.13 5.02 -29.74
CA THR A 73 4.35 4.28 -30.08
C THR A 73 4.12 3.27 -31.20
N LEU A 74 2.94 2.64 -31.25
CA LEU A 74 2.54 1.76 -32.35
C LEU A 74 2.42 2.53 -33.68
N LEU A 75 1.76 3.70 -33.67
CA LEU A 75 1.73 4.59 -34.83
C LEU A 75 3.13 5.05 -35.22
N GLY A 76 3.99 5.34 -34.23
CA GLY A 76 5.41 5.63 -34.43
C GLY A 76 6.13 4.51 -35.16
N ALA A 77 5.91 3.25 -34.78
CA ALA A 77 6.52 2.09 -35.44
C ALA A 77 6.04 1.94 -36.89
N ALA A 78 4.73 2.10 -37.14
CA ALA A 78 4.18 2.10 -38.49
C ALA A 78 4.75 3.25 -39.34
N ALA A 79 4.94 4.43 -38.74
CA ALA A 79 5.51 5.60 -39.40
C ALA A 79 7.01 5.45 -39.68
N VAL A 80 7.78 4.78 -38.82
CA VAL A 80 9.18 4.41 -39.10
C VAL A 80 9.25 3.47 -40.31
N LEU A 81 8.37 2.47 -40.38
CA LEU A 81 8.29 1.57 -41.53
C LEU A 81 7.92 2.32 -42.82
N ASP A 82 6.95 3.23 -42.75
CA ASP A 82 6.59 4.05 -43.89
C ASP A 82 7.74 4.97 -44.30
N HIS A 83 8.37 5.69 -43.37
CA HIS A 83 9.44 6.64 -43.66
C HIS A 83 10.68 6.00 -44.30
N TRP A 84 11.09 4.80 -43.87
CA TRP A 84 12.27 4.14 -44.43
C TRP A 84 11.98 3.29 -45.66
N VAL A 85 10.80 2.68 -45.76
CA VAL A 85 10.50 1.67 -46.79
C VAL A 85 9.55 2.20 -47.85
N ARG A 86 8.37 2.68 -47.45
CA ARG A 86 7.23 2.88 -48.38
C ARG A 86 7.07 4.31 -48.89
N HIS A 87 7.52 5.29 -48.10
CA HIS A 87 7.49 6.72 -48.39
C HIS A 87 6.10 7.23 -48.84
N ARG A 88 5.00 6.66 -48.34
CA ARG A 88 3.64 7.04 -48.79
C ARG A 88 3.12 8.27 -48.08
N PHE A 89 3.49 8.47 -46.81
CA PHE A 89 2.97 9.54 -45.98
C PHE A 89 4.03 10.64 -45.75
N PRO A 90 3.75 11.90 -46.14
CA PRO A 90 4.74 12.98 -46.06
C PRO A 90 5.13 13.36 -44.62
N TYR A 91 4.25 13.09 -43.64
CA TYR A 91 4.52 13.37 -42.22
C TYR A 91 5.02 12.14 -41.44
N SER A 92 5.37 11.04 -42.11
CA SER A 92 5.85 9.81 -41.47
C SER A 92 7.07 10.05 -40.57
N GLY A 93 8.00 10.92 -40.96
CA GLY A 93 9.16 11.25 -40.12
C GLY A 93 8.80 11.96 -38.82
N LEU A 94 7.84 12.89 -38.87
CA LEU A 94 7.37 13.60 -37.67
C LEU A 94 6.63 12.67 -36.71
N VAL A 95 5.75 11.80 -37.24
CA VAL A 95 5.02 10.82 -36.42
C VAL A 95 5.98 9.81 -35.80
N ALA A 96 6.98 9.34 -36.56
CA ALA A 96 8.04 8.48 -36.05
C ALA A 96 8.82 9.15 -34.91
N LEU A 97 9.16 10.44 -35.05
CA LEU A 97 9.86 11.20 -34.02
C LEU A 97 9.03 11.35 -32.74
N ILE A 98 7.74 11.67 -32.87
CA ILE A 98 6.82 11.76 -31.72
C ILE A 98 6.73 10.41 -31.01
N GLY A 99 6.53 9.32 -31.75
CA GLY A 99 6.42 7.97 -31.16
C GLY A 99 7.69 7.52 -30.45
N THR A 100 8.87 7.73 -31.07
CA THR A 100 10.16 7.40 -30.43
C THR A 100 10.47 8.24 -29.21
N PHE A 101 10.12 9.53 -29.23
CA PHE A 101 10.31 10.42 -28.08
C PHE A 101 9.35 10.10 -26.93
N ALA A 102 8.09 9.79 -27.24
CA ALA A 102 7.10 9.34 -26.25
C ALA A 102 7.56 8.03 -25.59
N ALA A 103 8.03 7.05 -26.37
CA ALA A 103 8.61 5.82 -25.84
C ALA A 103 9.79 6.10 -24.90
N PHE A 104 10.71 7.01 -25.29
CA PHE A 104 11.83 7.39 -24.44
C PHE A 104 11.37 7.97 -23.10
N LEU A 105 10.47 8.96 -23.12
CA LEU A 105 10.01 9.63 -21.90
C LEU A 105 9.33 8.64 -20.95
N THR A 106 8.45 7.78 -21.47
CA THR A 106 7.74 6.80 -20.63
C THR A 106 8.68 5.71 -20.10
N ASN A 107 9.60 5.17 -20.91
CA ASN A 107 10.58 4.20 -20.43
C ASN A 107 11.52 4.82 -19.38
N ALA A 108 11.89 6.09 -19.52
CA ALA A 108 12.69 6.80 -18.52
C ALA A 108 11.93 7.01 -17.20
N MET A 109 10.63 7.33 -17.26
CA MET A 109 9.79 7.43 -16.06
C MET A 109 9.65 6.07 -15.35
N LEU A 110 9.37 5.00 -16.11
CA LEU A 110 9.30 3.64 -15.55
C LEU A 110 10.64 3.18 -14.95
N LEU A 111 11.76 3.56 -15.56
CA LEU A 111 13.09 3.32 -15.01
C LEU A 111 13.26 4.01 -13.66
N VAL A 112 12.89 5.29 -13.54
CA VAL A 112 13.00 6.02 -12.26
C VAL A 112 12.13 5.39 -11.18
N GLU A 113 10.90 5.00 -11.53
CA GLU A 113 9.97 4.37 -10.58
C GLU A 113 10.50 3.02 -10.10
N THR A 114 10.88 2.15 -11.03
CA THR A 114 11.43 0.83 -10.69
C THR A 114 12.78 0.89 -10.01
N TRP A 115 13.58 1.95 -10.21
CA TRP A 115 14.83 2.14 -9.48
C TRP A 115 14.61 2.54 -8.03
N LYS A 116 13.59 3.38 -7.76
CA LYS A 116 13.29 3.83 -6.39
C LYS A 116 12.59 2.76 -5.58
N ASP A 117 11.62 2.09 -6.19
CA ASP A 117 10.63 1.30 -5.47
C ASP A 117 10.52 -0.16 -5.96
N GLY A 118 11.30 -0.56 -6.97
CA GLY A 118 11.28 -1.91 -7.53
C GLY A 118 12.15 -2.89 -6.74
N ASP A 119 11.64 -4.11 -6.51
CA ASP A 119 12.42 -5.17 -5.86
C ASP A 119 13.25 -5.98 -6.88
N SER A 120 12.79 -6.03 -8.14
CA SER A 120 13.46 -6.80 -9.20
C SER A 120 14.53 -5.99 -9.92
N SER A 121 15.75 -6.52 -10.03
CA SER A 121 16.83 -5.92 -10.83
C SER A 121 16.64 -6.04 -12.34
N ALA A 122 15.78 -6.97 -12.79
CA ALA A 122 15.54 -7.23 -14.21
C ALA A 122 14.76 -6.10 -14.90
N TYR A 123 13.77 -5.52 -14.21
CA TYR A 123 12.94 -4.45 -14.79
C TYR A 123 13.68 -3.13 -14.97
N PRO A 124 14.48 -2.63 -14.01
CA PRO A 124 15.35 -1.47 -14.23
C PRO A 124 16.32 -1.69 -15.39
N ALA A 125 16.89 -2.89 -15.55
CA ALA A 125 17.75 -3.20 -16.68
C ALA A 125 16.98 -3.16 -18.02
N LEU A 126 15.77 -3.74 -18.06
CA LEU A 126 14.89 -3.72 -19.22
C LEU A 126 14.46 -2.29 -19.60
N PHE A 127 13.95 -1.52 -18.64
CA PHE A 127 13.55 -0.13 -18.88
C PHE A 127 14.74 0.77 -19.20
N GLY A 128 15.92 0.49 -18.63
CA GLY A 128 17.18 1.14 -19.00
C GLY A 128 17.55 0.89 -20.46
N ALA A 129 17.49 -0.37 -20.90
CA ALA A 129 17.75 -0.75 -22.29
C ALA A 129 16.72 -0.13 -23.25
N LEU A 130 15.43 -0.16 -22.90
CA LEU A 130 14.36 0.45 -23.71
C LEU A 130 14.45 1.97 -23.75
N ALA A 131 14.82 2.63 -22.64
CA ALA A 131 15.03 4.08 -22.58
C ALA A 131 16.25 4.49 -23.43
N ALA A 132 17.40 3.85 -23.26
CA ALA A 132 18.59 4.12 -24.07
C ALA A 132 18.34 3.85 -25.56
N GLY A 133 17.68 2.73 -25.87
CA GLY A 133 17.28 2.38 -27.22
C GLY A 133 16.32 3.40 -27.84
N SER A 134 15.32 3.85 -27.09
CA SER A 134 14.35 4.86 -27.56
C SER A 134 14.98 6.24 -27.73
N ALA A 135 15.93 6.61 -26.87
CA ALA A 135 16.72 7.84 -27.02
C ALA A 135 17.56 7.81 -28.31
N TRP A 136 18.25 6.69 -28.55
CA TRP A 136 19.00 6.48 -29.78
C TRP A 136 18.08 6.47 -31.01
N ALA A 137 16.92 5.80 -30.95
CA ALA A 137 15.94 5.79 -32.03
C ALA A 137 15.44 7.20 -32.34
N SER A 138 15.12 7.99 -31.32
CA SER A 138 14.72 9.39 -31.46
C SER A 138 15.79 10.21 -32.15
N PHE A 139 17.07 10.03 -31.75
CA PHE A 139 18.20 10.70 -32.38
C PHE A 139 18.39 10.27 -33.84
N ALA A 140 18.25 8.98 -34.15
CA ALA A 140 18.37 8.44 -35.50
C ALA A 140 17.26 8.97 -36.42
N VAL A 141 16.01 8.99 -35.94
CA VAL A 141 14.86 9.54 -36.67
C VAL A 141 14.99 11.05 -36.85
N TRP A 142 15.44 11.78 -35.83
CA TRP A 142 15.69 13.21 -35.91
C TRP A 142 16.75 13.56 -36.96
N ARG A 143 17.84 12.78 -37.03
CA ARG A 143 18.93 12.96 -38.02
C ARG A 143 18.50 12.74 -39.46
N THR A 144 17.42 12.01 -39.70
CA THR A 144 16.97 11.55 -41.02
C THR A 144 15.64 12.18 -41.46
N SER A 145 14.86 12.72 -40.52
CA SER A 145 13.65 13.50 -40.79
C SER A 145 14.02 14.93 -41.20
N VAL A 146 14.43 15.12 -42.46
CA VAL A 146 15.10 16.35 -42.93
C VAL A 146 14.15 17.51 -43.30
N VAL A 147 12.83 17.35 -43.25
CA VAL A 147 11.92 18.46 -43.57
C VAL A 147 10.86 18.58 -42.48
N VAL A 148 11.17 19.34 -41.43
CA VAL A 148 10.15 19.89 -40.52
C VAL A 148 9.64 21.17 -41.21
N PRO A 149 8.43 21.19 -41.81
CA PRO A 149 7.99 22.29 -42.67
C PRO A 149 7.68 23.61 -41.92
N ALA A 150 7.91 23.69 -40.62
CA ALA A 150 7.57 24.84 -39.78
C ALA A 150 8.57 24.96 -38.60
N PRO A 151 8.79 26.16 -38.03
CA PRO A 151 10.02 26.51 -37.35
C PRO A 151 10.25 25.66 -36.11
N LYS A 152 11.53 25.32 -35.84
CA LYS A 152 12.04 24.60 -34.64
C LYS A 152 11.40 25.04 -33.31
N ARG A 153 10.84 26.25 -33.26
CA ARG A 153 10.11 26.85 -32.13
C ARG A 153 8.79 26.12 -31.82
N LEU A 154 8.06 25.61 -32.81
CA LEU A 154 6.77 24.94 -32.57
C LEU A 154 6.96 23.56 -31.91
N ALA A 155 7.97 22.80 -32.34
CA ALA A 155 8.32 21.51 -31.73
C ALA A 155 8.73 21.69 -30.26
N VAL A 156 9.57 22.68 -29.95
CA VAL A 156 9.94 23.02 -28.57
C VAL A 156 8.73 23.47 -27.75
N ALA A 157 7.85 24.28 -28.35
CA ALA A 157 6.64 24.78 -27.68
C ALA A 157 5.58 23.70 -27.40
N VAL A 158 5.59 22.55 -28.07
CA VAL A 158 4.67 21.44 -27.78
C VAL A 158 5.32 20.40 -26.88
N ILE A 159 6.59 20.08 -27.13
CA ILE A 159 7.32 19.05 -26.37
C ILE A 159 7.53 19.48 -24.93
N VAL A 160 8.01 20.71 -24.69
CA VAL A 160 8.34 21.17 -23.33
C VAL A 160 7.09 21.21 -22.43
N PRO A 161 5.95 21.80 -22.84
CA PRO A 161 4.75 21.77 -22.01
C PRO A 161 4.16 20.37 -21.86
N SER A 162 4.26 19.51 -22.87
CA SER A 162 3.80 18.11 -22.74
C SER A 162 4.62 17.34 -21.70
N VAL A 163 5.95 17.49 -21.71
CA VAL A 163 6.82 16.89 -20.70
C VAL A 163 6.50 17.45 -19.31
N VAL A 164 6.34 18.78 -19.18
CA VAL A 164 6.00 19.42 -17.91
C VAL A 164 4.62 19.00 -17.42
N ALA A 165 3.62 18.91 -18.31
CA ALA A 165 2.27 18.48 -17.96
C ALA A 165 2.24 17.01 -17.54
N VAL A 166 2.92 16.11 -18.26
CA VAL A 166 3.03 14.70 -17.90
C VAL A 166 3.80 14.53 -16.60
N ALA A 167 4.89 15.29 -16.40
CA ALA A 167 5.66 15.26 -15.16
C ALA A 167 4.86 15.81 -13.97
N ASN A 168 4.12 16.90 -14.15
CA ASN A 168 3.28 17.49 -13.10
C ASN A 168 2.07 16.61 -12.78
N PHE A 169 1.43 16.04 -13.81
CA PHE A 169 0.34 15.08 -13.65
C PHE A 169 0.81 13.81 -12.97
N GLY A 170 1.96 13.27 -13.38
CA GLY A 170 2.62 12.14 -12.74
C GLY A 170 2.96 12.47 -11.29
N TYR A 171 3.58 13.61 -11.01
CA TYR A 171 3.94 14.01 -9.65
C TYR A 171 2.71 14.13 -8.73
N GLN A 172 1.65 14.78 -9.18
CA GLN A 172 0.44 14.99 -8.38
C GLN A 172 -0.34 13.70 -8.13
N ASN A 173 -0.36 12.75 -9.09
CA ASN A 173 -1.12 11.51 -8.94
C ASN A 173 -0.30 10.35 -8.37
N LEU A 174 1.01 10.34 -8.57
CA LEU A 174 1.92 9.28 -8.12
C LEU A 174 2.51 9.59 -6.74
N TYR A 175 2.85 10.86 -6.46
CA TYR A 175 3.66 11.23 -5.29
C TYR A 175 2.89 11.93 -4.16
N GLN A 176 1.70 12.47 -4.43
CA GLN A 176 0.81 12.94 -3.37
C GLN A 176 -0.30 11.92 -3.17
N PRO A 177 -0.06 10.86 -2.37
CA PRO A 177 -1.15 10.08 -1.85
C PRO A 177 -2.10 11.05 -1.15
N TYR A 178 -3.30 11.22 -1.69
CA TYR A 178 -4.38 11.99 -1.08
C TYR A 178 -4.36 11.75 0.43
N GLN A 179 -3.87 12.74 1.19
CA GLN A 179 -3.86 12.77 2.65
C GLN A 179 -5.30 13.03 3.13
N ARG A 180 -6.21 12.15 2.71
CA ARG A 180 -7.57 12.13 3.24
C ARG A 180 -7.45 11.52 4.63
N GLU A 181 -7.73 12.34 5.64
CA GLU A 181 -7.81 11.89 7.02
C GLU A 181 -8.92 10.83 7.09
N THR A 182 -8.51 9.57 7.07
CA THR A 182 -9.40 8.44 7.22
C THR A 182 -9.17 7.94 8.64
N ARG A 183 -10.11 8.24 9.54
CA ARG A 183 -10.04 7.87 10.95
C ARG A 183 -11.19 6.92 11.25
N PRO A 184 -11.07 5.62 10.95
CA PRO A 184 -12.01 4.66 11.48
C PRO A 184 -11.94 4.68 13.02
N VAL A 185 -13.09 4.57 13.67
CA VAL A 185 -13.21 4.67 15.14
C VAL A 185 -13.90 3.44 15.68
N ILE A 186 -13.33 2.85 16.73
CA ILE A 186 -13.99 1.82 17.53
C ILE A 186 -14.62 2.50 18.74
N THR A 187 -15.93 2.31 18.89
CA THR A 187 -16.67 2.64 20.10
C THR A 187 -17.04 1.36 20.83
N LEU A 188 -16.90 1.38 22.14
CA LEU A 188 -17.18 0.26 23.03
C LEU A 188 -18.10 0.76 24.13
N SER A 189 -19.18 0.04 24.38
CA SER A 189 -20.09 0.31 25.49
C SER A 189 -20.52 -0.98 26.18
N MET A 190 -20.67 -0.92 27.49
CA MET A 190 -21.11 -2.07 28.29
C MET A 190 -22.60 -1.95 28.59
N GLY A 191 -23.37 -2.98 28.25
CA GLY A 191 -24.77 -3.06 28.65
C GLY A 191 -24.95 -3.45 30.13
N LYS A 192 -26.20 -3.63 30.56
CA LYS A 192 -26.50 -4.07 31.93
C LYS A 192 -26.06 -5.53 32.10
N ALA A 193 -25.40 -5.82 33.22
CA ALA A 193 -25.01 -7.18 33.54
C ALA A 193 -26.25 -7.97 33.94
N VAL A 194 -26.35 -9.22 33.48
CA VAL A 194 -27.49 -10.09 33.77
C VAL A 194 -26.98 -11.37 34.39
N LEU A 195 -27.58 -11.78 35.50
CA LEU A 195 -27.27 -13.06 36.12
C LEU A 195 -27.71 -14.21 35.19
N SER A 196 -26.81 -15.17 34.94
CA SER A 196 -27.08 -16.34 34.11
C SER A 196 -28.25 -17.16 34.66
N LYS A 197 -28.90 -17.97 33.80
CA LYS A 197 -30.06 -18.79 34.20
C LYS A 197 -29.74 -19.77 35.35
N ASP A 198 -28.52 -20.29 35.39
CA ASP A 198 -28.02 -21.17 36.45
C ASP A 198 -27.49 -20.41 37.68
N ARG A 199 -27.48 -19.08 37.65
CA ARG A 199 -26.99 -18.17 38.70
C ARG A 199 -25.53 -18.36 39.08
N LYS A 200 -24.72 -18.94 38.19
CA LYS A 200 -23.28 -19.18 38.44
C LYS A 200 -22.39 -18.07 37.89
N ALA A 201 -22.86 -17.29 36.92
CA ALA A 201 -22.08 -16.25 36.28
C ALA A 201 -22.92 -15.00 35.96
N PHE A 202 -22.26 -13.86 35.82
CA PHE A 202 -22.83 -12.67 35.21
C PHE A 202 -22.47 -12.65 33.73
N ALA A 203 -23.47 -12.45 32.88
CA ALA A 203 -23.29 -12.13 31.47
C ALA A 203 -23.19 -10.61 31.34
N VAL A 204 -22.04 -10.12 30.89
CA VAL A 204 -21.81 -8.70 30.61
C VAL A 204 -21.83 -8.49 29.09
N PRO A 205 -22.94 -7.97 28.52
CA PRO A 205 -22.98 -7.63 27.11
C PRO A 205 -22.08 -6.42 26.84
N VAL A 206 -21.25 -6.52 25.81
CA VAL A 206 -20.37 -5.46 25.32
C VAL A 206 -20.75 -5.17 23.88
N ASP A 207 -21.26 -3.98 23.66
CA ASP A 207 -21.60 -3.45 22.34
C ASP A 207 -20.37 -2.78 21.74
N LEU A 208 -19.96 -3.27 20.57
CA LEU A 208 -18.80 -2.81 19.82
C LEU A 208 -19.29 -2.25 18.50
N THR A 209 -18.83 -1.05 18.15
CA THR A 209 -19.17 -0.42 16.88
C THR A 209 -17.94 0.15 16.21
N LEU A 210 -17.67 -0.29 14.98
CA LEU A 210 -16.66 0.25 14.08
C LEU A 210 -17.33 1.21 13.11
N GLN A 211 -16.94 2.48 13.15
CA GLN A 211 -17.44 3.49 12.23
C GLN A 211 -16.32 3.95 11.31
N ASN A 212 -16.58 3.96 10.01
CA ASN A 212 -15.66 4.51 9.04
C ASN A 212 -16.16 5.89 8.56
N HIS A 213 -15.71 6.96 9.19
CA HIS A 213 -16.03 8.33 8.76
C HIS A 213 -15.25 8.77 7.51
N GLY A 214 -14.37 7.91 6.98
CA GLY A 214 -13.56 8.18 5.82
C GLY A 214 -14.29 7.97 4.49
N ASP A 215 -13.67 8.43 3.42
CA ASP A 215 -14.12 8.30 2.03
C ASP A 215 -13.58 7.03 1.33
N VAL A 216 -12.80 6.23 2.06
CA VAL A 216 -12.16 5.00 1.58
C VAL A 216 -12.59 3.84 2.47
N GLY A 217 -12.90 2.68 1.88
CA GLY A 217 -13.18 1.46 2.64
C GLY A 217 -11.92 0.77 3.17
N PHE A 218 -12.10 -0.07 4.19
CA PHE A 218 -11.02 -0.81 4.84
C PHE A 218 -11.27 -2.31 4.82
N TYR A 219 -10.27 -3.09 4.45
CA TYR A 219 -10.22 -4.52 4.77
C TYR A 219 -10.00 -4.68 6.27
N VAL A 220 -10.75 -5.58 6.87
CA VAL A 220 -10.62 -5.97 8.27
C VAL A 220 -9.66 -7.14 8.33
N LEU A 221 -8.42 -6.87 8.71
CA LEU A 221 -7.37 -7.90 8.77
C LEU A 221 -7.60 -8.83 9.95
N GLN A 222 -7.88 -8.25 11.13
CA GLN A 222 -8.29 -8.98 12.32
C GLN A 222 -8.91 -7.99 13.31
N THR A 223 -9.84 -8.48 14.10
CA THR A 223 -10.37 -7.76 15.26
C THR A 223 -10.28 -8.64 16.49
N GLU A 224 -10.23 -8.00 17.64
CA GLU A 224 -10.09 -8.68 18.91
C GLU A 224 -10.73 -7.81 20.00
N VAL A 225 -11.45 -8.46 20.91
CA VAL A 225 -11.98 -7.86 22.13
C VAL A 225 -11.60 -8.78 23.27
N HIS A 226 -11.08 -8.18 24.34
CA HIS A 226 -10.76 -8.92 25.56
C HIS A 226 -11.23 -8.20 26.80
N ALA A 227 -11.47 -9.01 27.82
CA ALA A 227 -11.78 -8.61 29.17
C ALA A 227 -10.61 -8.97 30.09
N MET A 228 -10.21 -8.02 30.91
CA MET A 228 -9.14 -8.14 31.89
C MET A 228 -9.74 -8.02 33.28
N GLY A 229 -9.54 -9.05 34.11
CA GLY A 229 -9.93 -9.04 35.51
C GLY A 229 -8.86 -8.35 36.34
N GLN A 230 -9.23 -7.31 37.08
CA GLN A 230 -8.30 -6.53 37.88
C GLN A 230 -8.61 -6.65 39.37
N ARG A 231 -7.57 -6.84 40.16
CA ARG A 231 -7.61 -6.75 41.63
C ARG A 231 -7.12 -5.37 42.04
N VAL A 232 -7.94 -4.67 42.81
CA VAL A 232 -7.71 -3.27 43.20
C VAL A 232 -7.89 -3.14 44.71
N PRO A 233 -7.04 -3.78 45.52
CA PRO A 233 -7.11 -3.63 46.97
C PRO A 233 -6.84 -2.18 47.39
N LEU A 234 -7.50 -1.78 48.47
CA LEU A 234 -7.31 -0.47 49.09
C LEU A 234 -6.18 -0.53 50.12
N SER A 235 -5.20 0.35 49.96
CA SER A 235 -4.16 0.59 50.95
C SER A 235 -4.77 1.24 52.20
N PRO A 236 -4.45 0.71 53.41
CA PRO A 236 -4.93 1.28 54.66
C PRO A 236 -4.38 2.70 54.89
N LYS A 237 -3.25 3.06 54.27
CA LYS A 237 -2.62 4.38 54.34
C LYS A 237 -2.42 4.96 52.96
N ASP A 238 -2.25 6.27 52.89
CA ASP A 238 -1.87 6.93 51.66
C ASP A 238 -0.52 6.42 51.15
N ARG A 239 -0.48 6.16 49.84
CA ARG A 239 0.69 5.66 49.14
C ARG A 239 1.67 6.80 48.89
N LEU A 240 2.95 6.54 49.13
CA LEU A 240 4.02 7.52 48.95
C LEU A 240 4.44 7.60 47.48
N ARG A 241 5.00 8.75 47.07
CA ARG A 241 5.51 8.97 45.70
C ARG A 241 6.48 7.89 45.21
N GLN A 242 7.29 7.31 46.11
CA GLN A 242 8.23 6.24 45.76
C GLN A 242 7.51 4.96 45.33
N GLN A 243 6.36 4.64 45.95
CA GLN A 243 5.56 3.49 45.57
C GLN A 243 4.93 3.68 44.20
N TRP A 244 4.44 4.89 43.89
CA TRP A 244 3.95 5.22 42.55
C TRP A 244 5.01 5.08 41.45
N ARG A 245 6.28 5.40 41.75
CA ARG A 245 7.38 5.17 40.81
C ARG A 245 7.64 3.68 40.61
N ALA A 246 7.68 2.91 41.69
CA ALA A 246 7.85 1.46 41.61
C ALA A 246 6.73 0.79 40.81
N ASP A 247 5.47 1.21 41.03
CA ASP A 247 4.34 0.74 40.22
C ASP A 247 4.51 1.10 38.74
N ALA A 248 4.87 2.36 38.44
CA ALA A 248 5.07 2.82 37.07
C ALA A 248 6.21 2.06 36.36
N GLU A 249 7.29 1.73 37.08
CA GLU A 249 8.39 0.91 36.58
C GLU A 249 7.96 -0.55 36.33
N GLN A 250 7.00 -1.09 37.09
CA GLN A 250 6.41 -2.40 36.78
C GLN A 250 5.56 -2.35 35.51
N TRP A 251 4.95 -1.21 35.19
CA TRP A 251 4.10 -1.09 34.00
C TRP A 251 4.88 -0.92 32.70
N THR A 252 6.17 -0.61 32.72
CA THR A 252 6.98 -0.49 31.50
C THR A 252 7.03 -1.76 30.64
N GLY A 253 6.71 -2.93 31.20
CA GLY A 253 6.58 -4.20 30.47
C GLY A 253 5.14 -4.61 30.11
N SER A 254 4.15 -3.85 30.59
CA SER A 254 2.72 -4.18 30.50
C SER A 254 2.05 -3.41 29.36
N SER A 255 1.07 -4.02 28.70
CA SER A 255 0.19 -3.36 27.74
C SER A 255 -0.80 -2.40 28.42
N GLU A 256 -1.03 -2.56 29.72
CA GLU A 256 -1.94 -1.74 30.52
C GLU A 256 -1.17 -0.67 31.31
N VAL A 257 -1.64 0.58 31.21
CA VAL A 257 -1.22 1.65 32.10
C VAL A 257 -2.33 1.84 33.13
N ASN A 258 -2.04 1.48 34.36
CA ASN A 258 -2.98 1.66 35.46
C ASN A 258 -2.91 3.10 36.00
N PRO A 259 -4.00 3.63 36.57
CA PRO A 259 -3.96 4.95 37.19
C PRO A 259 -3.10 4.92 38.47
N LEU A 260 -2.35 6.00 38.70
CA LEU A 260 -1.66 6.22 39.97
C LEU A 260 -2.66 6.76 41.00
N SER A 261 -3.05 5.92 41.96
CA SER A 261 -4.04 6.26 42.99
C SER A 261 -3.39 6.42 44.36
N ARG A 262 -3.92 7.35 45.17
CA ARG A 262 -3.44 7.57 46.55
C ARG A 262 -3.66 6.36 47.45
N ARG A 263 -4.67 5.54 47.16
CA ARG A 263 -5.04 4.40 48.01
C ARG A 263 -5.28 3.12 47.25
N GLU A 264 -5.67 3.16 45.99
CA GLU A 264 -5.83 1.94 45.20
C GLU A 264 -4.47 1.40 44.76
N ILE A 265 -4.34 0.07 44.84
CA ILE A 265 -3.16 -0.66 44.37
C ILE A 265 -3.64 -1.50 43.19
N HIS A 266 -3.34 -1.06 41.97
CA HIS A 266 -3.70 -1.81 40.77
C HIS A 266 -2.70 -2.95 40.54
N GLN A 267 -3.18 -4.18 40.63
CA GLN A 267 -2.40 -5.35 40.21
C GLN A 267 -2.47 -5.49 38.69
N PRO A 268 -1.50 -6.18 38.05
CA PRO A 268 -1.60 -6.53 36.64
C PRO A 268 -2.92 -7.26 36.37
N GLY A 269 -3.62 -6.87 35.31
CA GLY A 269 -4.84 -7.56 34.91
C GLY A 269 -4.56 -9.01 34.51
N GLU A 270 -5.52 -9.89 34.77
CA GLU A 270 -5.51 -11.27 34.29
C GLU A 270 -6.50 -11.40 33.14
N LEU A 271 -6.08 -12.00 32.02
CA LEU A 271 -6.98 -12.25 30.89
C LEU A 271 -8.14 -13.17 31.30
N VAL A 272 -9.37 -12.65 31.17
CA VAL A 272 -10.61 -13.39 31.46
C VAL A 272 -11.15 -14.05 30.20
N GLU A 273 -11.27 -13.27 29.13
CA GLU A 273 -11.82 -13.73 27.87
C GLU A 273 -11.23 -12.88 26.74
N ALA A 274 -10.92 -13.51 25.60
CA ALA A 274 -10.52 -12.84 24.38
C ALA A 274 -11.15 -13.53 23.17
N GLN A 275 -11.69 -12.76 22.23
CA GLN A 275 -12.26 -13.31 21.00
C GLN A 275 -12.28 -12.28 19.86
N PRO A 276 -12.34 -12.71 18.60
CA PRO A 276 -12.66 -11.80 17.50
C PRO A 276 -14.13 -11.33 17.60
N TRP A 277 -14.38 -10.06 17.26
CA TRP A 277 -15.75 -9.50 17.27
C TRP A 277 -16.29 -9.16 15.89
N MET A 278 -15.43 -9.11 14.88
CA MET A 278 -15.79 -8.99 13.46
C MET A 278 -15.02 -10.05 12.65
N PRO A 279 -15.66 -10.72 11.68
CA PRO A 279 -14.97 -11.69 10.83
C PRO A 279 -13.82 -11.05 10.05
N TYR A 280 -12.64 -11.67 10.11
CA TYR A 280 -11.49 -11.24 9.32
C TYR A 280 -11.71 -11.49 7.83
N GLY A 281 -11.07 -10.68 6.98
CA GLY A 281 -11.20 -10.72 5.52
C GLY A 281 -12.47 -10.04 4.98
N GLN A 282 -13.40 -9.63 5.86
CA GLN A 282 -14.47 -8.71 5.49
C GLN A 282 -13.93 -7.29 5.28
N TRP A 283 -14.79 -6.38 4.87
CA TRP A 283 -14.46 -4.96 4.75
C TRP A 283 -15.59 -4.08 5.27
N ILE A 284 -15.23 -2.86 5.64
CA ILE A 284 -16.15 -1.76 5.96
C ILE A 284 -16.02 -0.71 4.86
N GLU A 285 -17.13 -0.34 4.22
CA GLU A 285 -17.09 0.66 3.15
C GLU A 285 -16.94 2.09 3.72
N SER A 286 -16.77 3.07 2.83
CA SER A 286 -16.81 4.48 3.23
C SER A 286 -18.15 4.84 3.87
N SER A 287 -18.11 5.63 4.95
CA SER A 287 -19.29 6.09 5.69
C SER A 287 -20.16 4.97 6.27
N ASP A 288 -19.63 3.75 6.32
CA ASP A 288 -20.33 2.57 6.81
C ASP A 288 -20.10 2.37 8.32
N THR A 289 -20.97 1.60 8.95
CA THR A 289 -20.94 1.28 10.38
C THR A 289 -21.22 -0.19 10.60
N PHE A 290 -20.30 -0.87 11.30
CA PHE A 290 -20.48 -2.24 11.74
C PHE A 290 -20.70 -2.27 13.25
N THR A 291 -21.80 -2.87 13.70
CA THR A 291 -22.13 -3.02 15.12
C THR A 291 -22.30 -4.50 15.46
N THR A 292 -21.72 -4.92 16.57
CA THR A 292 -21.83 -6.28 17.10
C THR A 292 -21.95 -6.25 18.63
N ARG A 293 -22.44 -7.34 19.20
CA ARG A 293 -22.50 -7.55 20.64
C ARG A 293 -21.78 -8.83 20.99
N VAL A 294 -20.77 -8.73 21.85
CA VAL A 294 -20.16 -9.88 22.51
C VAL A 294 -20.67 -9.98 23.93
N VAL A 295 -20.64 -11.19 24.51
CA VAL A 295 -21.09 -11.42 25.89
C VAL A 295 -19.95 -12.06 26.65
N VAL A 296 -19.43 -11.36 27.64
CA VAL A 296 -18.36 -11.89 28.52
C VAL A 296 -18.99 -12.48 29.77
N GLN A 297 -18.54 -13.68 30.13
CA GLN A 297 -19.04 -14.39 31.31
C GLN A 297 -18.09 -14.27 32.48
N LEU A 298 -18.61 -13.81 33.62
CA LEU A 298 -17.85 -13.62 34.85
C LEU A 298 -18.43 -14.49 35.97
N PRO A 299 -17.69 -15.45 36.52
CA PRO A 299 -18.14 -16.23 37.67
C PRO A 299 -18.55 -15.35 38.86
N ILE A 300 -19.60 -15.72 39.58
CA ILE A 300 -20.11 -14.94 40.72
C ILE A 300 -19.07 -14.80 41.85
N ASP A 301 -18.24 -15.82 42.00
CA ASP A 301 -17.16 -16.00 42.97
C ASP A 301 -15.80 -15.55 42.43
N THR A 302 -15.77 -14.76 41.35
CA THR A 302 -14.54 -14.20 40.81
C THR A 302 -13.76 -13.38 41.86
N PRO A 303 -12.41 -13.52 41.92
CA PRO A 303 -11.57 -12.79 42.86
C PRO A 303 -11.26 -11.36 42.43
N TYR A 304 -11.76 -10.91 41.28
CA TYR A 304 -11.51 -9.57 40.76
C TYR A 304 -12.41 -8.53 41.44
N ASP A 305 -11.95 -7.29 41.48
CA ASP A 305 -12.70 -6.12 41.96
C ASP A 305 -13.29 -5.32 40.80
N GLN A 306 -12.64 -5.37 39.64
CA GLN A 306 -13.00 -4.64 38.43
C GLN A 306 -12.78 -5.50 37.19
N VAL A 307 -13.49 -5.17 36.11
CA VAL A 307 -13.23 -5.72 34.78
C VAL A 307 -13.00 -4.58 33.82
N ALA A 308 -11.92 -4.66 33.04
CA ALA A 308 -11.56 -3.72 32.00
C ALA A 308 -11.77 -4.37 30.63
N PHE A 309 -12.43 -3.66 29.72
CA PHE A 309 -12.64 -4.12 28.35
C PHE A 309 -11.79 -3.32 27.37
N TYR A 310 -11.22 -4.03 26.42
CA TYR A 310 -10.42 -3.50 25.32
C TYR A 310 -10.95 -4.05 24.02
N ALA A 311 -10.91 -3.23 22.98
CA ALA A 311 -11.14 -3.72 21.62
C ALA A 311 -10.09 -3.16 20.68
N THR A 312 -9.57 -4.04 19.84
CA THR A 312 -8.59 -3.74 18.83
C THR A 312 -9.08 -4.15 17.43
N ALA A 313 -8.66 -3.40 16.42
CA ALA A 313 -8.85 -3.77 15.03
C ALA A 313 -7.59 -3.40 14.25
N SER A 314 -7.11 -4.32 13.42
CA SER A 314 -6.10 -4.01 12.41
C SER A 314 -6.77 -3.98 11.04
N LEU A 315 -6.60 -2.86 10.35
CA LEU A 315 -7.28 -2.52 9.12
C LEU A 315 -6.26 -2.21 8.02
N ALA A 316 -6.65 -2.45 6.77
CA ALA A 316 -5.88 -2.03 5.60
C ALA A 316 -6.77 -1.28 4.61
N ARG A 317 -6.28 -0.15 4.08
CA ARG A 317 -7.04 0.65 3.12
C ARG A 317 -7.25 -0.09 1.79
N LYS A 318 -8.51 -0.16 1.32
CA LYS A 318 -8.89 -0.78 0.04
C LYS A 318 -8.38 -0.03 -1.20
N ASP A 319 -7.97 1.23 -1.07
CA ASP A 319 -7.40 2.01 -2.18
C ASP A 319 -5.87 1.84 -2.33
N ARG A 320 -5.23 1.13 -1.39
CA ARG A 320 -3.77 0.92 -1.33
C ARG A 320 -3.34 -0.48 -1.69
N LEU A 321 -4.21 -1.46 -1.51
CA LEU A 321 -3.93 -2.85 -1.81
C LEU A 321 -5.18 -3.60 -2.18
N VAL A 322 -5.01 -4.73 -2.88
CA VAL A 322 -6.04 -5.76 -2.99
C VAL A 322 -5.61 -6.95 -2.15
N LEU A 323 -6.42 -7.27 -1.15
CA LEU A 323 -6.22 -8.47 -0.37
C LEU A 323 -6.75 -9.66 -1.17
N GLN A 324 -5.99 -10.75 -1.28
CA GLN A 324 -6.49 -12.00 -1.83
C GLN A 324 -7.20 -12.80 -0.71
N PRO A 325 -8.54 -12.79 -0.63
CA PRO A 325 -9.25 -13.56 0.38
C PRO A 325 -9.20 -15.07 0.07
N PRO A 326 -9.36 -15.92 1.09
CA PRO A 326 -9.46 -15.60 2.51
C PRO A 326 -8.08 -15.39 3.16
N LEU A 327 -8.03 -14.75 4.35
CA LEU A 327 -6.87 -14.92 5.22
C LEU A 327 -6.77 -16.38 5.63
N GLN A 328 -5.69 -17.03 5.23
CA GLN A 328 -5.46 -18.45 5.48
C GLN A 328 -4.79 -18.62 6.83
N PHE A 329 -5.30 -19.53 7.65
CA PHE A 329 -4.59 -19.96 8.85
C PHE A 329 -3.30 -20.69 8.45
N VAL A 330 -2.16 -20.24 8.96
CA VAL A 330 -0.84 -20.78 8.60
C VAL A 330 -0.26 -21.62 9.72
N ALA A 331 -0.25 -21.08 10.94
CA ALA A 331 0.46 -21.69 12.06
C ALA A 331 -0.05 -21.17 13.40
N LYS A 332 0.37 -21.88 14.46
CA LYS A 332 0.30 -21.43 15.85
C LYS A 332 1.73 -21.18 16.32
N SER A 333 1.95 -20.24 17.23
CA SER A 333 3.28 -20.06 17.85
C SER A 333 3.71 -21.32 18.59
N TRP A 334 2.75 -22.06 19.17
CA TRP A 334 3.01 -23.31 19.87
C TRP A 334 2.85 -24.54 18.95
N GLY A 335 3.75 -25.51 19.09
CA GLY A 335 3.75 -26.76 18.33
C GLY A 335 4.82 -26.83 17.24
N GLN A 336 4.69 -27.78 16.32
CA GLN A 336 5.71 -28.10 15.31
C GLN A 336 5.71 -27.15 14.09
N GLY A 337 5.13 -25.95 14.21
CA GLY A 337 5.03 -24.98 13.12
C GLY A 337 6.34 -24.22 12.86
N ASN A 338 6.66 -23.96 11.60
CA ASN A 338 7.72 -23.01 11.26
C ASN A 338 7.19 -21.58 11.42
N VAL A 339 7.45 -20.98 12.58
CA VAL A 339 7.09 -19.60 12.90
C VAL A 339 8.33 -18.72 13.02
N PRO A 340 8.22 -17.41 12.75
CA PRO A 340 9.36 -16.51 12.83
C PRO A 340 10.08 -16.54 14.19
N GLY A 341 11.40 -16.34 14.21
CA GLY A 341 12.21 -16.39 15.42
C GLY A 341 11.74 -15.40 16.52
N TRP A 342 11.33 -14.20 16.12
CA TRP A 342 10.79 -13.20 17.04
C TRP A 342 9.42 -13.62 17.64
N VAL A 343 8.62 -14.42 16.93
CA VAL A 343 7.36 -14.99 17.46
C VAL A 343 7.68 -16.06 18.50
N LYS A 344 8.71 -16.88 18.28
CA LYS A 344 9.16 -17.86 19.29
C LYS A 344 9.66 -17.18 20.56
N GLN A 345 10.39 -16.07 20.43
CA GLN A 345 10.82 -15.29 21.59
C GLN A 345 9.62 -14.74 22.39
N GLN A 346 8.54 -14.33 21.71
CA GLN A 346 7.31 -13.91 22.37
C GLN A 346 6.61 -15.09 23.07
N GLN A 347 6.62 -16.27 22.46
CA GLN A 347 6.12 -17.50 23.07
C GLN A 347 6.88 -17.85 24.35
N GLU A 348 8.21 -17.78 24.33
CA GLU A 348 9.07 -17.99 25.51
C GLU A 348 8.78 -16.98 26.63
N SER A 349 8.32 -15.78 26.27
CA SER A 349 7.84 -14.77 27.23
C SER A 349 6.40 -14.98 27.71
N GLY A 350 5.74 -16.07 27.34
CA GLY A 350 4.38 -16.42 27.76
C GLY A 350 3.27 -15.88 26.86
N ARG A 351 3.58 -15.46 25.62
CA ARG A 351 2.58 -14.99 24.64
C ARG A 351 2.45 -15.93 23.47
N ASP A 352 1.29 -16.56 23.39
CA ASP A 352 0.91 -17.41 22.27
C ASP A 352 0.29 -16.62 21.13
N SER A 353 0.29 -17.17 19.91
CA SER A 353 -0.21 -16.51 18.71
C SER A 353 -0.87 -17.47 17.73
N LEU A 354 -1.99 -17.04 17.15
CA LEU A 354 -2.57 -17.62 15.94
C LEU A 354 -2.16 -16.77 14.74
N ILE A 355 -1.65 -17.41 13.70
CA ILE A 355 -1.02 -16.75 12.56
C ILE A 355 -1.85 -16.97 11.31
N TYR A 356 -2.30 -15.87 10.72
CA TYR A 356 -3.07 -15.84 9.48
C TYR A 356 -2.29 -15.10 8.40
N ARG A 357 -2.46 -15.49 7.13
CA ARG A 357 -1.73 -14.89 6.02
C ARG A 357 -2.58 -14.75 4.78
N ALA A 358 -2.40 -13.67 4.04
CA ALA A 358 -2.99 -13.46 2.73
C ALA A 358 -1.98 -12.79 1.78
N ARG A 359 -2.13 -13.06 0.48
CA ARG A 359 -1.38 -12.35 -0.58
C ARG A 359 -1.94 -10.93 -0.70
N VAL A 360 -1.03 -9.97 -0.85
CA VAL A 360 -1.34 -8.55 -1.04
C VAL A 360 -0.98 -8.17 -2.46
N HIS A 361 -1.95 -7.87 -3.32
CA HIS A 361 -1.66 -7.31 -4.63
C HIS A 361 -1.49 -5.79 -4.53
N GLU A 362 -0.56 -5.27 -5.31
CA GLU A 362 -0.29 -3.84 -5.39
C GLU A 362 -1.46 -3.10 -6.06
N ASN A 363 -1.57 -1.78 -5.81
CA ASN A 363 -2.68 -0.99 -6.33
C ASN A 363 -2.57 -0.62 -7.82
N ASN A 364 -1.42 -0.90 -8.44
CA ASN A 364 -1.15 -0.66 -9.85
C ASN A 364 -0.34 -1.81 -10.47
N ALA A 365 -0.51 -2.01 -11.77
CA ALA A 365 0.07 -3.11 -12.51
C ALA A 365 1.60 -3.01 -12.60
N ILE A 366 2.15 -1.80 -12.67
CA ILE A 366 3.61 -1.62 -12.72
C ILE A 366 4.23 -2.22 -11.45
N ASP A 367 3.73 -1.85 -10.28
CA ASP A 367 4.21 -2.36 -9.00
C ASP A 367 3.96 -3.87 -8.88
N GLU A 368 2.78 -4.36 -9.26
CA GLU A 368 2.44 -5.80 -9.17
C GLU A 368 3.39 -6.69 -9.98
N TYR A 369 3.88 -6.21 -11.13
CA TYR A 369 4.80 -6.98 -11.97
C TYR A 369 6.28 -6.76 -11.66
N THR A 370 6.64 -5.59 -11.14
CA THR A 370 8.05 -5.19 -10.95
C THR A 370 8.56 -5.49 -9.55
N ARG A 371 7.65 -5.71 -8.58
CA ARG A 371 7.98 -6.03 -7.20
C ARG A 371 7.80 -7.51 -6.87
N ASP A 372 8.42 -7.92 -5.78
CA ASP A 372 8.27 -9.27 -5.25
C ASP A 372 6.91 -9.44 -4.58
N ALA A 373 6.40 -10.66 -4.61
CA ALA A 373 5.15 -10.98 -3.95
C ALA A 373 5.25 -10.77 -2.42
N ARG A 374 4.47 -9.83 -1.92
CA ARG A 374 4.23 -9.54 -0.51
C ARG A 374 2.99 -10.22 0.06
N PHE A 375 3.06 -10.48 1.35
CA PHE A 375 2.01 -11.11 2.12
C PHE A 375 1.78 -10.30 3.38
N VAL A 376 0.51 -10.09 3.71
CA VAL A 376 0.14 -9.62 5.04
C VAL A 376 0.03 -10.83 5.94
N THR A 377 0.72 -10.78 7.07
CA THR A 377 0.62 -11.76 8.14
C THR A 377 0.00 -11.09 9.35
N VAL A 378 -1.05 -11.70 9.88
CA VAL A 378 -1.77 -11.21 11.04
C VAL A 378 -1.52 -12.17 12.20
N TYR A 379 -1.06 -11.62 13.31
CA TYR A 379 -0.76 -12.34 14.54
C TYR A 379 -1.83 -11.95 15.55
N TRP A 380 -2.72 -12.88 15.86
CA TRP A 380 -3.58 -12.74 17.02
C TRP A 380 -2.83 -13.30 18.23
N MET A 381 -2.24 -12.40 19.00
CA MET A 381 -1.44 -12.71 20.18
C MET A 381 -2.30 -12.69 21.44
N PHE A 382 -2.03 -13.62 22.36
CA PHE A 382 -2.66 -13.65 23.67
C PHE A 382 -1.73 -14.28 24.71
N GLY A 383 -1.90 -13.87 25.97
CA GLY A 383 -1.17 -14.35 27.12
C GLY A 383 -1.96 -14.10 28.39
N THR A 384 -1.37 -14.36 29.56
CA THR A 384 -2.01 -14.04 30.84
C THR A 384 -2.20 -12.53 31.03
N ASP A 385 -1.39 -11.73 30.34
CA ASP A 385 -1.34 -10.26 30.37
C ASP A 385 -2.24 -9.59 29.33
N GLY A 386 -3.04 -10.35 28.59
CA GLY A 386 -4.06 -9.83 27.68
C GLY A 386 -3.99 -10.39 26.27
N ALA A 387 -4.68 -9.73 25.34
CA ALA A 387 -4.68 -10.09 23.93
C ALA A 387 -4.46 -8.86 23.06
N LYS A 388 -3.90 -9.07 21.86
CA LYS A 388 -3.73 -8.01 20.87
C LYS A 388 -3.59 -8.58 19.47
N VAL A 389 -3.81 -7.71 18.49
CA VAL A 389 -3.52 -7.97 17.09
C VAL A 389 -2.24 -7.24 16.72
N ALA A 390 -1.35 -7.91 15.99
CA ALA A 390 -0.34 -7.21 15.20
C ALA A 390 -0.34 -7.71 13.77
N THR A 391 0.11 -6.83 12.87
CA THR A 391 0.22 -7.14 11.45
C THR A 391 1.62 -6.84 10.96
N SER A 392 2.07 -7.64 10.00
CA SER A 392 3.30 -7.40 9.25
C SER A 392 3.03 -7.60 7.77
N ILE A 393 3.71 -6.82 6.93
CA ILE A 393 3.75 -7.06 5.49
C ILE A 393 5.19 -7.35 5.12
N ALA A 394 5.43 -8.54 4.57
CA ALA A 394 6.77 -8.99 4.21
C ALA A 394 6.75 -9.65 2.82
N ARG A 395 7.90 -9.67 2.16
CA ARG A 395 8.12 -10.47 0.96
C ARG A 395 8.09 -11.96 1.32
N LYS A 396 7.85 -12.81 0.33
CA LYS A 396 7.96 -14.27 0.52
C LYS A 396 9.38 -14.64 0.98
N GLY A 397 9.49 -15.32 2.12
CA GLY A 397 10.78 -15.74 2.68
C GLY A 397 11.47 -14.71 3.59
N GLU A 398 10.89 -13.51 3.75
CA GLU A 398 11.41 -12.47 4.65
C GLU A 398 10.59 -12.36 5.96
N GLU A 399 9.82 -13.41 6.33
CA GLU A 399 8.93 -13.37 7.50
C GLU A 399 9.67 -13.27 8.85
N ASP A 400 10.92 -13.73 8.89
CA ASP A 400 11.82 -13.64 10.05
C ASP A 400 12.41 -12.24 10.27
N ARG A 401 12.34 -11.38 9.25
CA ARG A 401 12.95 -10.05 9.30
C ARG A 401 12.06 -9.10 10.08
N VAL A 402 12.63 -8.48 11.10
CA VAL A 402 12.00 -7.34 11.78
C VAL A 402 12.33 -6.07 10.97
N PRO A 403 11.33 -5.39 10.39
CA PRO A 403 11.58 -4.15 9.66
C PRO A 403 12.08 -3.05 10.59
N THR A 404 12.94 -2.18 10.10
CA THR A 404 13.35 -0.99 10.86
C THR A 404 12.16 -0.05 11.06
N PRO A 405 12.18 0.86 12.06
CA PRO A 405 11.07 1.81 12.25
C PRO A 405 10.81 2.74 11.06
N ALA A 406 11.79 2.94 10.17
CA ALA A 406 11.61 3.70 8.93
C ALA A 406 10.89 2.85 7.88
N GLU A 407 11.34 1.60 7.69
CA GLU A 407 10.70 0.64 6.78
C GLU A 407 9.25 0.34 7.22
N GLN A 408 9.01 0.17 8.52
CA GLN A 408 7.66 -0.04 9.03
C GLN A 408 6.76 1.15 8.74
N ARG A 409 7.25 2.38 8.93
CA ARG A 409 6.49 3.60 8.56
C ARG A 409 6.22 3.67 7.06
N GLU A 410 7.19 3.31 6.23
CA GLU A 410 7.01 3.25 4.79
C GLU A 410 5.95 2.21 4.40
N LEU A 411 6.00 0.99 4.96
CA LEU A 411 5.02 -0.06 4.72
C LEU A 411 3.62 0.34 5.17
N VAL A 412 3.50 0.92 6.38
CA VAL A 412 2.24 1.44 6.91
C VAL A 412 1.67 2.52 5.99
N ASN A 413 2.50 3.44 5.52
CA ASN A 413 2.07 4.51 4.60
C ASN A 413 1.70 3.97 3.22
N ARG A 414 2.48 3.02 2.68
CA ARG A 414 2.25 2.43 1.35
C ARG A 414 0.94 1.64 1.33
N TYR A 415 0.74 0.77 2.30
CA TYR A 415 -0.40 -0.15 2.37
C TYR A 415 -1.61 0.40 3.15
N GLY A 416 -1.46 1.57 3.77
CA GLY A 416 -2.53 2.17 4.55
C GLY A 416 -2.96 1.29 5.72
N LEU A 417 -1.99 0.71 6.43
CA LEU A 417 -2.27 -0.06 7.63
C LEU A 417 -2.70 0.85 8.78
N VAL A 418 -3.77 0.49 9.47
CA VAL A 418 -4.30 1.25 10.58
C VAL A 418 -4.63 0.29 11.71
N ASP A 419 -3.94 0.44 12.83
CA ASP A 419 -4.25 -0.26 14.07
C ASP A 419 -5.08 0.67 14.96
N LEU A 420 -6.26 0.20 15.34
CA LEU A 420 -7.18 0.89 16.24
C LEU A 420 -7.19 0.16 17.57
N VAL A 421 -7.14 0.92 18.65
CA VAL A 421 -7.26 0.43 20.02
C VAL A 421 -8.25 1.34 20.75
N THR A 422 -9.21 0.74 21.45
CA THR A 422 -10.12 1.45 22.35
C THR A 422 -10.17 0.73 23.69
N GLY A 423 -10.35 1.50 24.76
CA GLY A 423 -10.25 1.04 26.15
C GLY A 423 -9.00 1.56 26.88
N PRO A 424 -8.85 1.24 28.17
CA PRO A 424 -9.76 0.41 28.96
C PRO A 424 -11.12 1.07 29.22
N TYR A 425 -12.19 0.30 29.07
CA TYR A 425 -13.50 0.62 29.67
C TYR A 425 -13.66 -0.20 30.95
N VAL A 426 -13.48 0.46 32.09
CA VAL A 426 -13.48 -0.19 33.40
C VAL A 426 -14.87 -0.17 34.03
N ARG A 427 -15.29 -1.29 34.61
CA ARG A 427 -16.50 -1.37 35.44
C ARG A 427 -16.20 -2.09 36.74
N THR A 428 -16.70 -1.54 37.84
CA THR A 428 -16.56 -2.21 39.14
C THR A 428 -17.44 -3.45 39.18
N LEU A 429 -16.94 -4.52 39.80
CA LEU A 429 -17.73 -5.72 39.99
C LEU A 429 -18.83 -5.52 41.03
N TRP A 430 -18.74 -4.51 41.90
CA TRP A 430 -19.85 -4.09 42.74
C TRP A 430 -21.05 -3.63 41.91
N ASP A 431 -20.84 -2.78 40.89
CA ASP A 431 -21.91 -2.32 39.99
C ASP A 431 -22.51 -3.44 39.14
N ILE A 432 -21.76 -4.53 38.93
CA ILE A 432 -22.22 -5.73 38.23
C ILE A 432 -23.01 -6.63 39.19
N LYS A 433 -22.51 -6.86 40.41
CA LYS A 433 -23.08 -7.78 41.40
C LYS A 433 -24.30 -7.21 42.14
N SER A 434 -24.41 -5.87 42.24
CA SER A 434 -25.49 -5.19 42.97
C SER A 434 -26.81 -5.09 42.20
N GLN A 435 -26.85 -5.39 40.90
CA GLN A 435 -28.05 -5.34 40.05
C GLN A 435 -28.98 -6.57 40.22
N ARG A 436 -29.14 -7.06 41.46
CA ARG A 436 -29.99 -8.20 41.80
C ARG A 436 -31.48 -7.92 41.67
#